data_AF-A0A660QMI3-F1
#
_entry.id   AF-A0A660QMI3-F1
#
_cell.length_a   1.000
_cell.length_b   1.000
_cell.length_c   1.000
_cell.angle_alpha   90.00
_cell.angle_beta   90.00
_cell.angle_gamma   90.00
#
_symmetry.space_group_name_H-M   'P 1'
#
loop_
_entity.id
_entity.type
_entity.pdbx_description
1 polymer ?
#
loop_
_entity_poly.entity_id
_entity_poly.type
_entity_poly.pdbx_seq_one_letter_code
_entity_poly.pdbx_strand_id
1 'polypeptide(L)'
;WFFLKESEVAIGEDDERVKKAIETSNWNDALTFFKPSPKSFLFLPAGTVHALGPDSFLIEVQESSDLTYRIHDWGRGRKLHLDKALKVIRKVNIKDIYHENVKRFDCEHFRIRLMKNEISEGFSVLITLESGRINGKGVGKYETFMVPVGEKVEIECKVLEVKLGEFFLKYQSGDRS
;
A
#
# COMPACT_ATOMS: atom_id res chain seq x y z
N TRP A 1 0.04 -0.02 -1.86
CA TRP A 1 0.88 1.02 -2.46
C TRP A 1 0.10 1.82 -3.49
N PHE A 2 0.05 3.15 -3.36
CA PHE A 2 -0.57 4.06 -4.32
C PHE A 2 0.50 4.82 -5.11
N PHE A 3 0.59 4.62 -6.44
CA PHE A 3 1.75 5.05 -7.22
C PHE A 3 1.69 6.52 -7.65
N LEU A 4 2.73 7.26 -7.25
CA LEU A 4 3.10 8.65 -7.62
C LEU A 4 3.54 8.84 -9.06
N LYS A 5 4.31 7.85 -9.50
CA LYS A 5 5.14 7.83 -10.69
C LYS A 5 5.13 6.41 -11.25
N GLU A 6 5.32 6.26 -12.56
CA GLU A 6 5.64 4.96 -13.13
C GLU A 6 6.84 4.36 -12.38
N SER A 7 6.66 3.14 -11.87
CA SER A 7 7.60 2.46 -11.00
C SER A 7 7.75 1.02 -11.48
N GLU A 8 8.81 0.33 -11.08
CA GLU A 8 8.95 -1.11 -11.36
C GLU A 8 8.61 -1.91 -10.11
N VAL A 9 7.85 -2.99 -10.28
CA VAL A 9 7.49 -3.91 -9.21
C VAL A 9 7.75 -5.33 -9.67
N ALA A 10 8.27 -6.15 -8.75
CA ALA A 10 8.37 -7.59 -8.92
C ALA A 10 7.40 -8.28 -7.95
N ILE A 11 6.59 -9.23 -8.44
CA ILE A 11 5.67 -10.04 -7.63
C ILE A 11 5.96 -11.53 -7.85
N GLY A 12 6.05 -12.29 -6.78
CA GLY A 12 6.01 -13.75 -6.83
C GLY A 12 4.56 -14.23 -6.78
N GLU A 13 3.94 -14.43 -7.94
CA GLU A 13 2.54 -14.88 -8.04
C GLU A 13 2.36 -16.33 -7.62
N ASP A 14 3.30 -17.19 -8.00
CA ASP A 14 3.29 -18.64 -7.78
C ASP A 14 4.21 -18.99 -6.62
N ASP A 15 3.62 -19.45 -5.50
CA ASP A 15 4.36 -19.77 -4.29
C ASP A 15 5.31 -20.94 -4.47
N GLU A 16 4.99 -21.92 -5.31
CA GLU A 16 5.88 -23.06 -5.60
C GLU A 16 7.11 -22.61 -6.39
N ARG A 17 6.95 -21.70 -7.35
CA ARG A 17 8.10 -21.12 -8.08
C ARG A 17 8.99 -20.31 -7.17
N VAL A 18 8.41 -19.52 -6.27
CA VAL A 18 9.15 -18.75 -5.27
C VAL A 18 9.92 -19.68 -4.32
N LYS A 19 9.28 -20.73 -3.80
CA LYS A 19 9.94 -21.73 -2.93
C LYS A 19 11.11 -22.39 -3.65
N LYS A 20 10.92 -22.79 -4.91
CA LYS A 20 12.00 -23.35 -5.75
C LYS A 20 13.13 -22.34 -6.00
N ALA A 21 12.81 -21.05 -6.19
CA ALA A 21 13.82 -20.01 -6.37
C ALA A 21 14.65 -19.76 -5.12
N ILE A 22 14.08 -19.94 -3.92
CA ILE A 22 14.84 -19.88 -2.66
C ILE A 22 15.95 -20.95 -2.64
N GLU A 23 15.66 -22.16 -3.13
CA GLU A 23 16.62 -23.27 -3.15
C GLU A 23 17.65 -23.14 -4.28
N THR A 24 17.18 -22.72 -5.46
CA THR A 24 17.98 -22.76 -6.71
C THR A 24 18.61 -21.42 -7.07
N SER A 25 18.27 -20.35 -6.36
CA SER A 25 18.63 -18.96 -6.69
C SER A 25 18.15 -18.49 -8.08
N ASN A 26 17.25 -19.22 -8.74
CA ASN A 26 16.69 -18.81 -10.03
C ASN A 26 15.45 -17.91 -9.85
N TRP A 27 15.68 -16.62 -9.63
CA TRP A 27 14.61 -15.65 -9.36
C TRP A 27 13.91 -15.10 -10.60
N ASN A 28 14.56 -15.15 -11.76
CA ASN A 28 14.01 -14.62 -13.01
C ASN A 28 12.72 -15.34 -13.43
N ASP A 29 12.64 -16.65 -13.18
CA ASP A 29 11.46 -17.47 -13.51
C ASP A 29 10.37 -17.44 -12.43
N ALA A 30 10.68 -16.92 -11.25
CA ALA A 30 9.79 -16.89 -10.10
C ALA A 30 9.11 -15.54 -9.87
N LEU A 31 9.63 -14.46 -10.46
CA LEU A 31 9.12 -13.11 -10.30
C LEU A 31 8.51 -12.60 -11.60
N THR A 32 7.27 -12.13 -11.52
CA THR A 32 6.63 -11.35 -12.56
C THR A 32 6.97 -9.88 -12.36
N PHE A 33 7.63 -9.26 -13.33
CA PHE A 33 7.96 -7.84 -13.33
C PHE A 33 6.93 -7.06 -14.14
N PHE A 34 6.46 -5.93 -13.62
CA PHE A 34 5.58 -5.02 -14.34
C PHE A 34 5.74 -3.59 -13.84
N LYS A 35 5.14 -2.64 -14.58
CA LYS A 35 5.24 -1.21 -14.31
C LYS A 35 3.89 -0.59 -13.98
N PRO A 36 3.57 -0.43 -12.67
CA PRO A 36 2.38 0.32 -12.25
C PRO A 36 2.37 1.75 -12.78
N SER A 37 1.26 2.15 -13.39
CA SER A 37 1.05 3.53 -13.86
C SER A 37 0.81 4.50 -12.69
N PRO A 38 1.09 5.80 -12.84
CA PRO A 38 0.67 6.79 -11.84
C PRO A 38 -0.83 6.73 -11.56
N LYS A 39 -1.22 6.91 -10.29
CA LYS A 39 -2.60 6.79 -9.76
C LYS A 39 -3.17 5.37 -9.75
N SER A 40 -2.35 4.37 -10.03
CA SER A 40 -2.70 2.98 -9.75
C SER A 40 -2.51 2.65 -8.27
N PHE A 41 -3.16 1.57 -7.83
CA PHE A 41 -3.01 1.01 -6.50
C PHE A 41 -2.68 -0.48 -6.60
N LEU A 42 -1.66 -0.89 -5.86
CA LEU A 42 -1.30 -2.30 -5.67
C LEU A 42 -1.57 -2.66 -4.21
N PHE A 43 -2.58 -3.49 -3.98
CA PHE A 43 -2.83 -4.10 -2.68
C PHE A 43 -1.84 -5.24 -2.45
N LEU A 44 -1.29 -5.37 -1.23
CA LEU A 44 -0.32 -6.43 -0.93
C LEU A 44 -0.84 -7.23 0.27
N PRO A 45 -1.63 -8.30 0.05
CA PRO A 45 -2.04 -9.20 1.11
C PRO A 45 -0.83 -9.82 1.82
N ALA A 46 -1.00 -10.18 3.09
CA ALA A 46 0.02 -10.90 3.85
C ALA A 46 0.46 -12.18 3.12
N GLY A 47 1.78 -12.43 3.08
CA GLY A 47 2.36 -13.57 2.38
C GLY A 47 2.68 -13.35 0.90
N THR A 48 2.32 -12.20 0.33
CA THR A 48 2.73 -11.82 -1.03
C THR A 48 4.23 -11.61 -1.10
N VAL A 49 4.93 -12.33 -1.97
CA VAL A 49 6.33 -12.00 -2.29
C VAL A 49 6.36 -10.82 -3.23
N HIS A 50 7.06 -9.76 -2.84
CA HIS A 50 7.11 -8.53 -3.61
C HIS A 50 8.44 -7.80 -3.42
N ALA A 51 8.80 -6.98 -4.41
CA ALA A 51 9.88 -6.01 -4.32
C ALA A 51 9.50 -4.73 -5.08
N LEU A 52 9.92 -3.59 -4.54
CA LEU A 52 9.80 -2.29 -5.18
C LEU A 52 11.14 -1.94 -5.86
N GLY A 53 11.07 -1.59 -7.14
CA GLY A 53 12.21 -1.18 -7.93
C GLY A 53 12.77 0.20 -7.55
N PRO A 54 13.98 0.54 -8.02
CA PRO A 54 14.58 1.85 -7.79
C PRO A 54 13.74 2.98 -8.41
N ASP A 55 14.02 4.22 -7.98
CA ASP A 55 13.40 5.45 -8.50
C ASP A 55 11.85 5.49 -8.44
N SER A 56 11.27 4.64 -7.61
CA SER A 56 9.84 4.57 -7.32
C SER A 56 9.41 5.73 -6.42
N PHE A 57 8.22 6.27 -6.66
CA PHE A 57 7.61 7.27 -5.79
C PHE A 57 6.14 6.92 -5.61
N LEU A 58 5.73 6.65 -4.37
CA LEU A 58 4.40 6.15 -4.03
C LEU A 58 4.05 6.48 -2.58
N ILE A 59 2.77 6.33 -2.25
CA ILE A 59 2.27 6.35 -0.87
C ILE A 59 2.04 4.91 -0.42
N GLU A 60 2.63 4.53 0.71
CA GLU A 60 2.43 3.24 1.35
C GLU A 60 1.52 3.39 2.56
N VAL A 61 0.40 2.67 2.54
CA VAL A 61 -0.49 2.49 3.70
C VAL A 61 -0.32 1.05 4.13
N GLN A 62 0.15 0.85 5.37
CA GLN A 62 0.42 -0.44 5.96
C GLN A 62 -0.11 -0.48 7.40
N GLU A 63 -0.35 -1.69 7.90
CA GLU A 63 -0.57 -1.90 9.33
C GLU A 63 0.69 -1.53 10.12
N SER A 64 0.52 -1.20 11.40
CA SER A 64 1.66 -0.93 12.30
C SER A 64 2.37 -2.24 12.65
N SER A 65 3.16 -2.74 11.70
CA SER A 65 3.97 -3.95 11.80
C SER A 65 5.34 -3.66 11.22
N ASP A 66 6.39 -4.06 11.93
CA ASP A 66 7.79 -3.96 11.50
C ASP A 66 8.34 -5.29 10.94
N LEU A 67 7.45 -6.27 10.75
CA LEU A 67 7.83 -7.63 10.37
C LEU A 67 8.08 -7.75 8.86
N THR A 68 9.34 -8.00 8.47
CA THR A 68 9.71 -8.31 7.09
C THR A 68 10.53 -9.61 7.02
N TYR A 69 10.08 -10.58 6.23
CA TYR A 69 10.86 -11.78 5.92
C TYR A 69 11.54 -11.64 4.56
N ARG A 70 12.81 -11.24 4.59
CA ARG A 70 13.63 -11.11 3.39
C ARG A 70 14.05 -12.48 2.88
N ILE A 71 13.78 -12.76 1.59
CA ILE A 71 14.16 -14.03 0.93
C ILE A 71 15.28 -13.86 -0.10
N HIS A 72 15.44 -12.65 -0.64
CA HIS A 72 16.51 -12.29 -1.56
C HIS A 72 16.94 -10.84 -1.30
N ASP A 73 18.22 -10.54 -1.47
CA ASP A 73 18.76 -9.21 -1.14
C ASP A 73 19.59 -8.56 -2.25
N TRP A 74 19.58 -9.14 -3.46
CA TRP A 74 20.24 -8.53 -4.63
C TRP A 74 21.71 -8.17 -4.37
N GLY A 75 22.42 -9.04 -3.64
CA GLY A 75 23.84 -8.85 -3.31
C GLY A 75 24.14 -7.83 -2.20
N ARG A 76 23.14 -7.26 -1.51
CA ARG A 76 23.36 -6.23 -0.47
C ARG A 76 23.72 -6.79 0.92
N GLY A 77 23.72 -8.11 1.10
CA GLY A 77 24.25 -8.78 2.29
C GLY A 77 23.44 -8.67 3.58
N ARG A 78 22.19 -8.18 3.54
CA ARG A 78 21.29 -8.13 4.71
C ARG A 78 20.77 -9.52 5.06
N LYS A 79 20.42 -9.70 6.33
CA LYS A 79 19.89 -10.96 6.86
C LYS A 79 18.66 -11.44 6.08
N LEU A 80 18.69 -12.72 5.72
CA LEU A 80 17.57 -13.46 5.13
C LEU A 80 16.81 -14.24 6.23
N HIS A 81 15.52 -14.49 5.97
CA HIS A 81 14.58 -15.12 6.90
C HIS A 81 13.82 -16.27 6.21
N LEU A 82 14.55 -17.18 5.56
CA LEU A 82 14.00 -18.20 4.64
C LEU A 82 12.96 -19.11 5.32
N ASP A 83 13.30 -19.73 6.45
CA ASP A 83 12.38 -20.64 7.17
C ASP A 83 11.08 -19.98 7.60
N LYS A 84 11.14 -18.68 7.94
CA LYS A 84 9.95 -17.91 8.32
C LYS A 84 9.12 -17.54 7.09
N ALA A 85 9.78 -17.15 6.00
CA ALA A 85 9.11 -16.84 4.74
C ALA A 85 8.37 -18.06 4.19
N LEU A 86 9.00 -19.24 4.14
CA LEU A 86 8.41 -20.47 3.63
C LEU A 86 7.07 -20.84 4.29
N LYS A 87 6.88 -20.47 5.57
CA LYS A 87 5.64 -20.72 6.31
C LYS A 87 4.49 -19.80 5.91
N VAL A 88 4.81 -18.60 5.42
CA VAL A 88 3.83 -17.52 5.20
C VAL A 88 3.64 -17.14 3.75
N ILE A 89 4.49 -17.57 2.82
CA ILE A 89 4.31 -17.28 1.39
C ILE A 89 2.94 -17.82 0.92
N ARG A 90 2.23 -17.01 0.16
CA ARG A 90 0.93 -17.35 -0.43
C ARG A 90 0.92 -16.99 -1.91
N LYS A 91 0.20 -17.80 -2.69
CA LYS A 91 -0.11 -17.52 -4.08
C LYS A 91 -0.96 -16.26 -4.19
N VAL A 92 -0.67 -15.41 -5.18
CA VAL A 92 -1.49 -14.26 -5.56
C VAL A 92 -1.66 -14.20 -7.07
N ASN A 93 -2.63 -13.43 -7.53
CA ASN A 93 -2.82 -13.11 -8.94
C ASN A 93 -2.75 -11.59 -9.07
N ILE A 94 -1.83 -11.08 -9.89
CA ILE A 94 -1.61 -9.63 -10.06
C ILE A 94 -2.91 -8.92 -10.44
N LYS A 95 -3.77 -9.55 -11.25
CA LYS A 95 -5.04 -8.95 -11.69
C LYS A 95 -6.01 -8.68 -10.55
N ASP A 96 -5.89 -9.42 -9.44
CA ASP A 96 -6.78 -9.31 -8.29
C ASP A 96 -6.28 -8.25 -7.30
N ILE A 97 -4.99 -7.91 -7.36
CA ILE A 97 -4.34 -7.00 -6.41
C ILE A 97 -3.91 -5.67 -7.03
N TYR A 98 -3.89 -5.55 -8.36
CA TYR A 98 -3.49 -4.35 -9.09
C TYR A 98 -4.71 -3.62 -9.67
N HIS A 99 -4.79 -2.32 -9.42
CA HIS A 99 -5.91 -1.45 -9.79
C HIS A 99 -5.39 -0.20 -10.51
N GLU A 100 -5.54 -0.11 -11.83
CA GLU A 100 -4.91 0.94 -12.65
C GLU A 100 -5.43 2.37 -12.41
N ASN A 101 -6.71 2.52 -12.08
CA ASN A 101 -7.38 3.83 -11.96
C ASN A 101 -8.26 3.90 -10.71
N VAL A 102 -7.65 3.67 -9.56
CA VAL A 102 -8.38 3.57 -8.29
C VAL A 102 -8.93 4.94 -7.85
N LYS A 103 -10.25 5.06 -7.77
CA LYS A 103 -10.90 6.20 -7.10
C LYS A 103 -11.14 5.92 -5.62
N ARG A 104 -11.36 4.65 -5.30
CA ARG A 104 -11.62 4.14 -3.95
C ARG A 104 -11.16 2.70 -3.88
N PHE A 105 -10.56 2.32 -2.76
CA PHE A 105 -10.30 0.92 -2.42
C PHE A 105 -10.53 0.73 -0.93
N ASP A 106 -11.21 -0.36 -0.58
CA ASP A 106 -11.61 -0.67 0.77
C ASP A 106 -11.13 -2.08 1.10
N CYS A 107 -10.49 -2.24 2.25
CA CYS A 107 -10.21 -3.53 2.86
C CYS A 107 -10.58 -3.50 4.34
N GLU A 108 -10.35 -4.63 5.03
CA GLU A 108 -10.66 -4.78 6.44
C GLU A 108 -9.94 -3.74 7.33
N HIS A 109 -8.72 -3.36 6.95
CA HIS A 109 -7.83 -2.53 7.77
C HIS A 109 -7.90 -1.04 7.43
N PHE A 110 -8.13 -0.69 6.18
CA PHE A 110 -8.15 0.70 5.73
C PHE A 110 -9.04 0.90 4.51
N ARG A 111 -9.39 2.16 4.27
CA ARG A 111 -10.04 2.62 3.05
C ARG A 111 -9.24 3.78 2.49
N ILE A 112 -9.03 3.80 1.19
CA ILE A 112 -8.43 4.92 0.49
C ILE A 112 -9.43 5.52 -0.50
N ARG A 113 -9.42 6.84 -0.65
CA ARG A 113 -10.26 7.56 -1.61
C ARG A 113 -9.49 8.71 -2.22
N LEU A 114 -9.62 8.88 -3.54
CA LEU A 114 -9.25 10.12 -4.20
C LEU A 114 -10.42 11.10 -4.07
N MET A 115 -10.14 12.27 -3.51
CA MET A 115 -11.14 13.32 -3.28
C MET A 115 -10.68 14.63 -3.91
N LYS A 116 -11.64 15.46 -4.33
CA LYS A 116 -11.39 16.84 -4.77
C LYS A 116 -12.65 17.68 -4.59
N ASN A 117 -12.53 18.85 -3.96
CA ASN A 117 -13.66 19.77 -3.72
C ASN A 117 -14.78 19.08 -2.92
N GLU A 118 -14.39 18.37 -1.86
CA GLU A 118 -15.24 17.55 -1.01
C GLU A 118 -14.93 17.83 0.47
N ILE A 119 -15.77 17.32 1.37
CA ILE A 119 -15.55 17.38 2.82
C ILE A 119 -15.13 16.00 3.33
N SER A 120 -14.05 15.95 4.12
CA SER A 120 -13.71 14.79 4.94
C SER A 120 -14.27 14.98 6.35
N GLU A 121 -14.96 13.97 6.86
CA GLU A 121 -15.55 13.96 8.21
C GLU A 121 -15.09 12.74 9.01
N GLY A 122 -14.78 12.95 10.28
CA GLY A 122 -14.30 11.91 11.19
C GLY A 122 -12.86 11.49 10.89
N PHE A 123 -12.36 10.50 11.62
CA PHE A 123 -10.94 10.16 11.57
C PHE A 123 -10.46 9.82 10.16
N SER A 124 -9.52 10.61 9.65
CA SER A 124 -8.87 10.39 8.36
C SER A 124 -7.46 10.98 8.35
N VAL A 125 -6.62 10.45 7.46
CA VAL A 125 -5.34 11.03 7.06
C VAL A 125 -5.50 11.52 5.63
N LEU A 126 -5.23 12.80 5.38
CA LEU A 126 -5.30 13.42 4.07
C LEU A 126 -3.89 13.66 3.57
N ILE A 127 -3.57 13.18 2.37
CA ILE A 127 -2.29 13.47 1.71
C ILE A 127 -2.58 14.30 0.46
N THR A 128 -2.07 15.52 0.38
CA THR A 128 -2.30 16.40 -0.78
C THR A 128 -1.54 15.90 -1.99
N LEU A 129 -2.21 15.86 -3.14
CA LEU A 129 -1.64 15.41 -4.43
C LEU A 129 -1.32 16.58 -5.37
N GLU A 130 -1.77 17.77 -5.01
CA GLU A 130 -1.47 19.06 -5.64
C GLU A 130 -1.54 20.16 -4.56
N SER A 131 -0.89 21.30 -4.80
CA SER A 131 -1.08 22.48 -3.94
C SER A 131 -2.51 22.99 -4.04
N GLY A 132 -3.04 23.55 -2.95
CA GLY A 132 -4.37 24.14 -2.93
C GLY A 132 -4.76 24.58 -1.54
N ARG A 133 -5.98 24.25 -1.08
CA ARG A 133 -6.47 24.69 0.24
C ARG A 133 -7.14 23.57 1.04
N ILE A 134 -6.96 23.62 2.35
CA ILE A 134 -7.65 22.80 3.35
C ILE A 134 -8.18 23.75 4.44
N ASN A 135 -9.49 23.74 4.69
CA ASN A 135 -10.19 24.72 5.55
C ASN A 135 -9.78 26.18 5.25
N GLY A 136 -9.69 26.53 3.96
CA GLY A 136 -9.26 27.85 3.51
C GLY A 136 -7.79 28.20 3.77
N LYS A 137 -6.96 27.30 4.32
CA LYS A 137 -5.51 27.53 4.47
C LYS A 137 -4.77 26.98 3.25
N GLY A 138 -3.80 27.73 2.74
CA GLY A 138 -2.95 27.27 1.65
C GLY A 138 -2.09 26.08 2.07
N VAL A 139 -2.03 25.05 1.22
CA VAL A 139 -1.26 23.82 1.45
C VAL A 139 -0.42 23.47 0.22
N GLY A 140 0.77 22.93 0.46
CA GLY A 140 1.67 22.42 -0.57
C GLY A 140 1.26 21.03 -1.08
N LYS A 141 1.97 20.56 -2.11
CA LYS A 141 1.85 19.20 -2.63
C LYS A 141 2.58 18.21 -1.71
N TYR A 142 1.95 17.07 -1.41
CA TYR A 142 2.43 16.00 -0.53
C TYR A 142 2.53 16.37 0.96
N GLU A 143 1.78 17.37 1.39
CA GLU A 143 1.54 17.63 2.81
C GLU A 143 0.52 16.63 3.37
N THR A 144 0.70 16.26 4.64
CA THR A 144 -0.15 15.29 5.33
C THR A 144 -0.89 15.95 6.48
N PHE A 145 -2.18 15.70 6.56
CA PHE A 145 -3.07 16.24 7.59
C PHE A 145 -3.83 15.11 8.25
N MET A 146 -4.09 15.24 9.55
CA MET A 146 -4.95 14.33 10.28
C MET A 146 -6.25 15.04 10.63
N VAL A 147 -7.38 14.44 10.28
CA VAL A 147 -8.71 14.88 10.68
C VAL A 147 -9.09 14.09 11.94
N PRO A 148 -9.31 14.73 13.10
CA PRO A 148 -9.75 14.04 14.30
C PRO A 148 -11.18 13.49 14.20
N VAL A 149 -11.53 12.56 15.08
CA VAL A 149 -12.92 12.10 15.25
C VAL A 149 -13.81 13.29 15.62
N GLY A 150 -14.99 13.40 15.00
CA GLY A 150 -15.95 14.48 15.24
C GLY A 150 -15.66 15.77 14.47
N GLU A 151 -14.52 15.87 13.79
CA GLU A 151 -14.14 17.04 13.02
C GLU A 151 -14.54 16.91 11.54
N LYS A 152 -14.67 18.07 10.89
CA LYS A 152 -14.92 18.21 9.46
C LYS A 152 -13.86 19.10 8.84
N VAL A 153 -13.40 18.70 7.65
CA VAL A 153 -12.39 19.42 6.90
C VAL A 153 -12.84 19.58 5.46
N GLU A 154 -12.93 20.83 5.00
CA GLU A 154 -13.16 21.22 3.62
C GLU A 154 -11.87 21.11 2.81
N ILE A 155 -11.94 20.44 1.66
CA ILE A 155 -10.80 20.15 0.80
C ILE A 155 -11.03 20.81 -0.57
N GLU A 156 -10.17 21.74 -0.95
CA GLU A 156 -10.22 22.45 -2.25
C GLU A 156 -9.01 22.08 -3.15
N CYS A 157 -8.54 20.84 -3.05
CA CYS A 157 -7.47 20.29 -3.88
C CYS A 157 -7.62 18.78 -4.04
N LYS A 158 -6.84 18.16 -4.92
CA LYS A 158 -6.77 16.69 -4.97
C LYS A 158 -6.06 16.16 -3.73
N VAL A 159 -6.69 15.23 -3.02
CA VAL A 159 -6.09 14.50 -1.91
C VAL A 159 -6.31 13.00 -2.06
N LEU A 160 -5.38 12.21 -1.50
CA LEU A 160 -5.64 10.84 -1.12
C LEU A 160 -6.08 10.83 0.35
N GLU A 161 -7.35 10.55 0.59
CA GLU A 161 -7.89 10.30 1.93
C GLU A 161 -7.62 8.83 2.30
N VAL A 162 -7.12 8.60 3.51
CA VAL A 162 -6.99 7.29 4.13
C VAL A 162 -7.85 7.27 5.40
N LYS A 163 -8.76 6.32 5.50
CA LYS A 163 -9.56 6.06 6.71
C LYS A 163 -9.26 4.68 7.26
N LEU A 164 -9.54 4.51 8.55
CA LEU A 164 -9.57 3.17 9.15
C LEU A 164 -10.66 2.30 8.51
N GLY A 165 -10.34 1.03 8.35
CA GLY A 165 -11.26 -0.03 7.94
C GLY A 165 -12.09 -0.56 9.11
N GLU A 166 -12.98 -1.49 8.81
CA GLU A 166 -13.94 -2.04 9.78
C GLU A 166 -13.28 -2.72 10.98
N PHE A 167 -12.12 -3.38 10.78
CA PHE A 167 -11.38 -4.05 11.85
C PHE A 167 -11.12 -3.12 13.04
N PHE A 168 -10.60 -1.92 12.77
CA PHE A 168 -10.26 -0.96 13.82
C PHE A 168 -11.48 -0.27 14.42
N LEU A 169 -12.55 -0.10 13.63
CA LEU A 169 -13.80 0.47 14.13
C LEU A 169 -14.47 -0.47 15.14
N LYS A 170 -14.48 -1.79 14.86
CA LYS A 170 -14.96 -2.82 15.80
C LYS A 170 -14.09 -2.91 17.05
N TYR A 171 -12.76 -2.85 16.87
CA TYR A 171 -11.83 -2.82 18.00
C TYR A 171 -12.08 -1.64 18.95
N GLN A 172 -12.37 -0.45 18.40
CA GLN A 172 -12.70 0.75 19.19
C GLN A 172 -14.07 0.66 19.88
N SER A 173 -15.05 -0.02 19.28
CA SER A 173 -16.36 -0.24 19.91
C SER A 173 -16.36 -1.35 20.98
N GLY A 174 -15.22 -2.01 21.21
CA GLY A 174 -15.10 -3.12 22.16
C GLY A 174 -15.65 -4.44 21.65
N ASP A 175 -16.02 -4.52 20.37
CA ASP A 175 -16.52 -5.73 19.73
C ASP A 175 -15.33 -6.54 19.23
N ARG A 176 -15.03 -7.64 19.92
CA ARG A 176 -13.84 -8.49 19.69
C ARG A 176 -14.19 -9.82 19.01
N SER A 177 -15.37 -9.93 18.40
CA SER A 177 -15.82 -11.14 17.69
C SER A 177 -15.10 -11.34 16.36
#